data_AF-A0A2P5FTJ8-F1
#
_entry.id   AF-A0A2P5FTJ8-F1
#
_cell.length_a   1.000
_cell.length_b   1.000
_cell.length_c   1.000
_cell.angle_alpha   90.00
_cell.angle_beta   90.00
_cell.angle_gamma   90.00
#
_symmetry.space_group_name_H-M   'P 1'
#
loop_
_entity.id
_entity.type
_entity.pdbx_description
1 polymer ?
#
loop_
_entity_poly.entity_id
_entity_poly.type
_entity_poly.pdbx_seq_one_letter_code
_entity_poly.pdbx_strand_id
1 'polypeptide(L)'
;MGEELFWAIRGGGAASFGIVLAWKIRLVQVPSSVTISIVNRNLEQNETLKLVNRWQYVADKFNEDLLIFVRFVTVNATNQEENSKTTIQVTFVSWFLGGVDGLLSLMEKSFPEFGFVRSVHQVKLDYVKKPIPKEVLETMLKRLYEEEVIGKEEGKGDIKAVESYLNWIRSVYNYMTPYVSKNPRGAYLNYRDLDLGTNNNKGPTSYAQASIWGKKYFQGNFKRLVYVKTKVDPTNFFKNEQRVPPLPLLGVNKNNNYA
;
A
#
# COMPACT_ATOMS: atom_id res chain seq x y z
N MET A 1 21.33 18.20 11.52
CA MET A 1 20.35 17.17 11.94
C MET A 1 21.14 15.99 12.49
N GLY A 2 20.78 15.43 13.65
CA GLY A 2 21.47 14.24 14.17
C GLY A 2 21.10 12.96 13.40
N GLU A 3 21.98 11.97 13.41
CA GLU A 3 21.83 10.71 12.65
C GLU A 3 20.54 9.95 12.97
N GLU A 4 20.11 9.93 14.24
CA GLU A 4 18.88 9.25 14.65
C GLU A 4 17.62 9.85 14.01
N LEU A 5 17.52 11.18 13.97
CA LEU A 5 16.41 11.86 13.31
C LEU A 5 16.49 11.70 11.79
N PHE A 6 17.69 11.80 11.22
CA PHE A 6 17.91 11.61 9.78
C PHE A 6 17.58 10.19 9.33
N TRP A 7 17.85 9.17 10.14
CA TRP A 7 17.39 7.80 9.92
C TRP A 7 15.87 7.71 9.98
N ALA A 8 15.24 8.28 11.02
CA ALA A 8 13.80 8.17 11.23
C ALA A 8 12.95 8.76 10.10
N ILE A 9 13.35 9.90 9.52
CA ILE A 9 12.60 10.54 8.43
C ILE A 9 12.73 9.81 7.09
N ARG A 10 13.72 8.91 6.92
CA ARG A 10 13.97 8.13 5.69
C ARG A 10 13.23 6.79 5.67
N GLY A 11 11.98 6.79 6.10
CA GLY A 11 11.11 5.60 6.05
C GLY A 11 10.15 5.47 7.21
N GLY A 12 10.40 6.15 8.33
CA GLY A 12 9.52 6.15 9.51
C GLY A 12 8.28 7.04 9.41
N GLY A 13 8.07 7.69 8.26
CA GLY A 13 7.04 8.71 8.06
C GLY A 13 7.43 10.05 8.66
N ALA A 14 8.00 10.93 7.85
CA ALA A 14 8.60 12.19 8.33
C ALA A 14 7.66 13.08 9.15
N ALA A 15 6.36 13.08 8.83
CA ALA A 15 5.36 13.85 9.58
C ALA A 15 5.06 13.31 10.99
N SER A 16 5.69 12.22 11.43
CA SER A 16 5.81 11.88 12.86
C SER A 16 6.86 12.72 13.58
N PHE A 17 7.81 13.34 12.88
CA PHE A 17 9.01 13.94 13.46
C PHE A 17 9.17 15.43 13.16
N GLY A 18 8.39 15.97 12.22
CA GLY A 18 8.37 17.39 11.90
C GLY A 18 7.93 17.67 10.48
N ILE A 19 8.23 18.89 10.01
CA ILE A 19 8.01 19.33 8.64
C ILE A 19 9.35 19.25 7.90
N VAL A 20 9.42 18.44 6.85
CA VAL A 20 10.61 18.37 6.00
C VAL A 20 10.54 19.48 4.96
N LEU A 21 11.52 20.37 4.98
CA LEU A 21 11.58 21.52 4.06
C LEU A 21 12.24 21.16 2.73
N ALA A 22 13.24 20.29 2.74
CA ALA A 22 13.99 19.90 1.55
C ALA A 22 14.69 18.55 1.72
N TRP A 23 14.94 17.88 0.60
CA TRP A 23 15.80 16.70 0.52
C TRP A 23 17.01 16.98 -0.36
N LYS A 24 18.20 16.64 0.13
CA LYS A 24 19.39 16.50 -0.73
C LYS A 24 19.42 15.09 -1.27
N ILE A 25 19.09 14.92 -2.54
CA ILE A 25 19.04 13.61 -3.21
C ILE A 25 20.39 13.28 -3.87
N ARG A 26 20.68 11.98 -3.98
CA ARG A 26 21.79 11.46 -4.79
C ARG A 26 21.20 10.91 -6.07
N LEU A 27 21.55 11.51 -7.21
CA LEU A 27 21.18 10.99 -8.51
C LEU A 27 21.91 9.67 -8.77
N VAL A 28 21.23 8.77 -9.48
CA VAL A 28 21.79 7.48 -9.92
C VAL A 28 21.94 7.51 -11.44
N GLN A 29 22.96 6.83 -11.96
CA GLN A 29 23.18 6.73 -13.39
C GLN A 29 22.12 5.82 -14.01
N VAL A 30 21.57 6.24 -15.14
CA VAL A 30 20.63 5.46 -15.95
C VAL A 30 21.14 5.39 -17.39
N PRO A 31 20.88 4.29 -18.12
CA PRO A 31 21.25 4.21 -19.53
C PRO A 31 20.50 5.27 -20.35
N SER A 32 21.08 5.70 -21.47
CA SER A 32 20.47 6.68 -22.38
C SER A 32 19.21 6.18 -23.09
N SER A 33 19.00 4.86 -23.12
CA SER A 33 17.82 4.21 -23.69
C SER A 33 17.34 3.10 -22.76
N VAL A 34 16.04 3.03 -22.53
CA VAL A 34 15.37 1.95 -21.78
C VAL A 34 14.40 1.19 -22.69
N THR A 35 14.15 -0.08 -22.40
CA THR A 35 13.20 -0.90 -23.16
C THR A 35 11.95 -1.14 -22.32
N ILE A 36 10.77 -0.93 -22.91
CA ILE A 36 9.47 -1.19 -22.29
C ILE A 36 8.76 -2.25 -23.13
N SER A 37 8.22 -3.27 -22.47
CA SER A 37 7.39 -4.29 -23.09
C SER A 37 6.08 -4.44 -22.31
N ILE A 38 4.98 -4.53 -23.05
CA ILE A 38 3.63 -4.75 -22.50
C ILE A 38 3.09 -6.01 -23.15
N VAL A 39 2.75 -6.99 -22.32
CA VAL A 39 2.19 -8.27 -22.79
C VAL A 39 0.84 -8.48 -22.12
N ASN A 40 -0.20 -8.56 -22.94
CA ASN A 40 -1.58 -8.77 -22.51
C ASN A 40 -1.96 -10.24 -22.67
N ARG A 41 -2.51 -10.84 -21.61
CA ARG A 41 -3.02 -12.23 -21.62
C ARG A 41 -4.38 -12.30 -20.96
N ASN A 42 -5.28 -13.12 -21.49
CA ASN A 42 -6.59 -13.38 -20.89
C ASN A 42 -6.48 -14.53 -19.89
N LEU A 43 -7.17 -14.42 -18.74
CA LEU A 43 -7.14 -15.44 -17.69
C LEU A 43 -7.84 -16.76 -18.10
N GLU A 44 -8.77 -16.72 -19.06
CA GLU A 44 -9.50 -17.92 -19.54
C GLU A 44 -8.57 -19.00 -20.12
N GLN A 45 -7.34 -18.64 -20.47
CA GLN A 45 -6.31 -19.59 -20.92
C GLN A 45 -5.59 -20.20 -19.70
N ASN A 46 -5.69 -21.52 -19.53
CA ASN A 46 -4.98 -22.26 -18.45
C ASN A 46 -3.45 -21.98 -18.45
N GLU A 47 -2.88 -21.68 -19.62
CA GLU A 47 -1.47 -21.29 -19.77
C GLU A 47 -1.13 -19.95 -19.09
N THR A 48 -2.06 -18.99 -19.05
CA THR A 48 -1.83 -17.70 -18.36
C THR A 48 -1.62 -17.89 -16.88
N LEU A 49 -2.46 -18.71 -16.23
CA LEU A 49 -2.32 -18.99 -14.80
C LEU A 49 -1.04 -19.78 -14.48
N LYS A 50 -0.61 -20.68 -15.38
CA LYS A 50 0.70 -21.34 -15.28
C LYS A 50 1.85 -20.33 -15.35
N LEU A 51 1.76 -19.35 -16.26
CA LEU A 51 2.77 -18.29 -16.40
C LEU A 51 2.85 -17.41 -15.16
N VAL A 52 1.71 -16.96 -14.63
CA VAL A 52 1.67 -16.17 -13.38
C VAL A 52 2.22 -16.98 -12.21
N ASN A 53 1.85 -18.27 -12.11
CA ASN A 53 2.39 -19.15 -11.09
C ASN A 53 3.91 -19.25 -11.21
N ARG A 54 4.44 -19.45 -12.42
CA ARG A 54 5.90 -19.49 -12.67
C ARG A 54 6.57 -18.17 -12.32
N TRP A 55 5.97 -17.02 -12.65
CA TRP A 55 6.50 -15.69 -12.36
C TRP A 55 6.79 -15.52 -10.86
N GLN A 56 5.94 -16.03 -9.96
CA GLN A 56 6.17 -15.98 -8.51
C GLN A 56 7.49 -16.62 -8.06
N TYR A 57 8.08 -17.56 -8.82
CA TYR A 57 9.30 -18.28 -8.46
C TYR A 57 10.58 -17.68 -9.06
N VAL A 58 10.45 -16.82 -10.07
CA VAL A 58 11.59 -16.33 -10.86
C VAL A 58 11.74 -14.81 -10.82
N ALA A 59 10.68 -14.07 -10.50
CA ALA A 59 10.67 -12.61 -10.57
C ALA A 59 11.67 -11.95 -9.61
N ASP A 60 11.85 -12.50 -8.40
CA ASP A 60 12.80 -12.01 -7.39
C ASP A 60 14.27 -12.36 -7.71
N LYS A 61 14.51 -13.12 -8.79
CA LYS A 61 15.82 -13.64 -9.19
C LYS A 61 16.27 -13.13 -10.56
N PHE A 62 15.47 -12.27 -11.18
CA PHE A 62 15.90 -11.60 -12.40
C PHE A 62 17.10 -10.71 -12.13
N ASN A 63 17.84 -10.41 -13.20
CA ASN A 63 18.89 -9.40 -13.15
C ASN A 63 18.29 -8.07 -12.63
N GLU A 64 19.06 -7.31 -11.85
CA GLU A 64 18.62 -6.05 -11.24
C GLU A 64 18.13 -5.02 -12.28
N ASP A 65 18.57 -5.11 -13.53
CA ASP A 65 18.14 -4.28 -14.65
C ASP A 65 16.79 -4.72 -15.26
N LEU A 66 16.22 -5.85 -14.82
CA LEU A 66 14.96 -6.40 -15.32
C LEU A 66 13.88 -6.40 -14.24
N LEU A 67 12.90 -5.51 -14.39
CA LEU A 67 11.69 -5.47 -13.57
C LEU A 67 10.46 -5.94 -14.37
N ILE A 68 9.80 -6.99 -13.88
CA ILE A 68 8.52 -7.45 -14.42
C ILE A 68 7.51 -7.49 -13.28
N PHE A 69 6.47 -6.66 -13.36
CA PHE A 69 5.32 -6.74 -12.48
C PHE A 69 4.05 -7.15 -13.23
N VAL A 70 3.10 -7.72 -12.48
CA VAL A 70 1.84 -8.21 -13.01
C VAL A 70 0.71 -7.36 -12.46
N ARG A 71 -0.15 -6.88 -13.36
CA ARG A 71 -1.39 -6.17 -13.04
C ARG A 71 -2.56 -7.05 -13.46
N PHE A 72 -3.50 -7.26 -12.55
CA PHE A 72 -4.74 -7.97 -12.80
C PHE A 72 -5.88 -6.96 -12.85
N VAL A 73 -6.65 -6.96 -13.93
CA VAL A 73 -7.87 -6.14 -14.06
C VAL A 73 -8.93 -6.89 -14.85
N THR A 74 -10.18 -6.57 -14.61
CA THR A 74 -11.25 -6.99 -15.52
C THR A 74 -11.30 -6.06 -16.73
N VAL A 75 -11.60 -6.64 -17.89
CA VAL A 75 -11.88 -5.91 -19.13
C VAL A 75 -13.13 -6.49 -19.79
N ASN A 76 -13.92 -5.62 -20.42
CA ASN A 76 -15.06 -6.06 -21.22
C ASN A 76 -14.53 -6.67 -22.52
N ALA A 77 -14.78 -7.96 -22.75
CA ALA A 77 -14.59 -8.52 -24.09
C ALA A 77 -15.80 -8.14 -24.94
N THR A 78 -15.60 -7.30 -25.95
CA THR A 78 -16.57 -7.11 -27.02
C THR A 78 -16.51 -8.32 -27.94
N ASN A 79 -17.34 -9.32 -27.66
CA ASN A 79 -17.71 -10.30 -28.69
C ASN A 79 -18.83 -9.68 -29.53
N GLN A 80 -18.80 -9.88 -30.85
CA GLN A 80 -19.78 -9.35 -31.81
C GLN A 80 -21.19 -9.98 -31.70
N GLU A 81 -21.50 -10.67 -30.60
CA GLU A 81 -22.83 -11.19 -30.30
C GLU A 81 -23.20 -10.75 -28.87
N GLU A 82 -24.46 -10.35 -28.69
CA GLU A 82 -25.09 -9.60 -27.60
C GLU A 82 -25.01 -10.19 -26.17
N ASN A 83 -23.89 -10.78 -25.76
CA ASN A 83 -23.59 -11.06 -24.36
C ASN A 83 -22.14 -10.67 -24.05
N SER A 84 -21.96 -9.47 -23.50
CA SER A 84 -20.67 -8.98 -23.02
C SER A 84 -20.14 -9.89 -21.91
N LYS A 85 -19.28 -10.84 -22.25
CA LYS A 85 -18.61 -11.69 -21.27
C LYS A 85 -17.41 -10.93 -20.71
N THR A 86 -17.51 -10.47 -19.47
CA THR A 86 -16.38 -9.89 -18.76
C THR A 86 -15.26 -10.93 -18.62
N THR A 87 -14.02 -10.55 -18.93
CA THR A 87 -12.84 -11.41 -18.74
C THR A 87 -11.78 -10.70 -17.90
N ILE A 88 -11.00 -11.43 -17.09
CA ILE A 88 -9.84 -10.87 -16.39
C ILE A 88 -8.66 -10.82 -17.36
N GLN A 89 -8.20 -9.60 -17.64
CA GLN A 89 -6.96 -9.35 -18.35
C GLN A 89 -5.81 -9.27 -17.35
N VAL A 90 -4.83 -10.15 -17.56
CA VAL A 90 -3.54 -10.10 -16.90
C VAL A 90 -2.62 -9.28 -17.78
N THR A 91 -2.26 -8.10 -17.30
CA THR A 91 -1.37 -7.16 -17.99
C THR A 91 -0.01 -7.22 -17.31
N PHE A 92 1.02 -7.67 -18.03
CA PHE A 92 2.40 -7.50 -17.57
C PHE A 92 2.83 -6.09 -17.96
N VAL A 93 3.26 -5.31 -16.98
CA VAL A 93 3.55 -3.89 -17.13
C VAL A 93 4.94 -3.61 -16.55
N SER A 94 5.66 -2.65 -17.12
CA SER A 94 6.99 -2.16 -16.66
C SER A 94 7.03 -0.63 -16.81
N TRP A 95 7.18 0.14 -15.71
CA TRP A 95 6.96 1.60 -15.70
C TRP A 95 8.00 2.40 -14.90
N PHE A 96 8.13 3.69 -15.28
CA PHE A 96 8.98 4.74 -14.69
C PHE A 96 8.14 5.96 -14.21
N LEU A 97 8.73 6.80 -13.33
CA LEU A 97 8.13 7.46 -12.16
C LEU A 97 7.66 8.93 -12.36
N GLY A 98 6.48 9.24 -11.80
CA GLY A 98 5.98 10.60 -11.52
C GLY A 98 4.85 10.57 -10.47
N GLY A 99 4.59 11.71 -9.81
CA GLY A 99 3.55 11.84 -8.77
C GLY A 99 2.18 12.27 -9.32
N VAL A 100 1.10 11.77 -8.73
CA VAL A 100 -0.29 12.00 -9.19
C VAL A 100 -0.71 13.47 -9.12
N ASP A 101 -0.25 14.24 -8.12
CA ASP A 101 -0.62 15.66 -7.99
C ASP A 101 0.00 16.54 -9.09
N GLY A 102 1.23 16.22 -9.51
CA GLY A 102 1.88 16.86 -10.66
C GLY A 102 1.22 16.45 -11.98
N LEU A 103 0.79 15.18 -12.09
CA LEU A 103 0.03 14.69 -13.24
C LEU A 103 -1.34 15.38 -13.33
N LEU A 104 -2.06 15.57 -12.22
CA LEU A 104 -3.34 16.26 -12.17
C LEU A 104 -3.25 17.71 -12.63
N SER A 105 -2.29 18.48 -12.09
CA SER A 105 -2.07 19.87 -12.49
C SER A 105 -1.61 20.00 -13.95
N LEU A 106 -0.84 19.03 -14.46
CA LEU A 106 -0.48 18.97 -15.88
C LEU A 106 -1.68 18.61 -16.76
N MET A 107 -2.52 17.67 -16.37
CA MET A 107 -3.64 17.18 -17.17
C MET A 107 -4.78 18.20 -17.24
N GLU A 108 -5.09 18.91 -16.13
CA GLU A 108 -6.05 20.04 -16.17
C GLU A 108 -5.59 21.18 -17.09
N LYS A 109 -4.27 21.41 -17.16
CA LYS A 109 -3.69 22.49 -17.96
C LYS A 109 -3.45 22.13 -19.43
N SER A 110 -3.22 20.85 -19.71
CA SER A 110 -2.76 20.37 -21.02
C SER A 110 -3.76 19.49 -21.76
N PHE A 111 -4.68 18.83 -21.04
CA PHE A 111 -5.67 17.93 -21.64
C PHE A 111 -6.98 17.86 -20.81
N PRO A 112 -7.71 18.99 -20.68
CA PRO A 112 -8.92 19.07 -19.85
C PRO A 112 -10.07 18.18 -20.36
N GLU A 113 -10.09 17.83 -21.66
CA GLU A 113 -11.06 16.91 -22.25
C GLU A 113 -10.90 15.46 -21.75
N PHE A 114 -9.76 15.15 -21.12
CA PHE A 114 -9.51 13.82 -20.52
C PHE A 114 -10.46 13.48 -19.38
N GLY A 115 -11.10 14.48 -18.75
CA GLY A 115 -12.17 14.26 -17.78
C GLY A 115 -11.74 13.45 -16.55
N PHE A 116 -10.59 13.79 -15.96
CA PHE A 116 -10.10 13.08 -14.78
C PHE A 116 -11.04 13.29 -13.57
N VAL A 117 -11.82 12.28 -13.21
CA VAL A 117 -12.71 12.30 -12.05
C VAL A 117 -11.97 11.80 -10.82
N ARG A 118 -12.06 12.54 -9.71
CA ARG A 118 -11.56 12.11 -8.41
C ARG A 118 -12.29 10.83 -7.99
N SER A 119 -11.64 9.67 -8.13
CA SER A 119 -12.16 8.40 -7.61
C SER A 119 -11.74 8.19 -6.15
N VAL A 120 -12.67 7.69 -5.35
CA VAL A 120 -12.41 7.20 -4.00
C VAL A 120 -11.69 5.86 -4.13
N HIS A 121 -10.51 5.74 -3.53
CA HIS A 121 -9.74 4.50 -3.55
C HIS A 121 -9.44 4.06 -2.12
N GLN A 122 -9.66 2.77 -1.85
CA GLN A 122 -9.08 2.08 -0.71
C GLN A 122 -8.01 1.12 -1.23
N VAL A 123 -6.84 1.11 -0.61
CA VAL A 123 -5.75 0.21 -0.96
C VAL A 123 -5.28 -0.53 0.28
N LYS A 124 -5.06 -1.83 0.15
CA LYS A 124 -4.38 -2.66 1.14
C LYS A 124 -3.24 -3.39 0.44
N LEU A 125 -2.11 -3.53 1.14
CA LEU A 125 -0.91 -4.19 0.62
C LEU A 125 -0.47 -5.32 1.56
N ASP A 126 0.02 -6.40 0.96
CA ASP A 126 0.71 -7.48 1.65
C ASP A 126 2.08 -7.78 1.04
N TYR A 127 2.95 -8.32 1.89
CA TYR A 127 4.20 -8.93 1.44
C TYR A 127 4.04 -10.45 1.35
N VAL A 128 4.44 -11.03 0.23
CA VAL A 128 4.46 -12.48 0.00
C VAL A 128 5.88 -13.00 0.27
N LYS A 129 6.00 -14.04 1.11
CA LYS A 129 7.31 -14.66 1.45
C LYS A 129 7.53 -16.03 0.81
N LYS A 130 6.46 -16.65 0.33
CA LYS A 130 6.46 -17.94 -0.37
C LYS A 130 5.43 -17.85 -1.49
N PRO A 131 5.68 -18.46 -2.66
CA PRO A 131 4.72 -18.46 -3.76
C PRO A 131 3.33 -18.91 -3.30
N ILE A 132 2.30 -18.15 -3.70
CA ILE A 132 0.90 -18.45 -3.39
C ILE A 132 0.48 -19.68 -4.21
N PRO A 133 -0.19 -20.68 -3.62
CA PRO A 133 -0.68 -21.84 -4.36
C PRO A 133 -1.55 -21.43 -5.55
N LYS A 134 -1.46 -22.20 -6.65
CA LYS A 134 -2.12 -21.86 -7.92
C LYS A 134 -3.64 -21.74 -7.75
N GLU A 135 -4.23 -22.64 -6.97
CA GLU A 135 -5.68 -22.71 -6.73
C GLU A 135 -6.16 -21.48 -5.95
N VAL A 136 -5.36 -21.04 -4.98
CA VAL A 136 -5.62 -19.83 -4.18
C VAL A 136 -5.54 -18.57 -5.05
N LEU A 137 -4.53 -18.51 -5.91
CA LEU A 137 -4.37 -17.42 -6.87
C LEU A 137 -5.59 -17.37 -7.82
N GLU A 138 -6.01 -18.51 -8.34
CA GLU A 138 -7.19 -18.60 -9.21
C GLU A 138 -8.45 -18.11 -8.51
N THR A 139 -8.71 -18.58 -7.28
CA THR A 139 -9.84 -18.11 -6.48
C THR A 139 -9.75 -16.61 -6.24
N MET A 140 -8.60 -16.09 -5.81
CA MET A 140 -8.41 -14.65 -5.58
C MET A 140 -8.69 -13.83 -6.83
N LEU A 141 -8.19 -14.26 -8.00
CA LEU A 141 -8.42 -13.55 -9.25
C LEU A 141 -9.89 -13.55 -9.64
N LYS A 142 -10.61 -14.67 -9.48
CA LYS A 142 -12.06 -14.72 -9.74
C LYS A 142 -12.86 -13.70 -8.91
N ARG A 143 -12.36 -13.29 -7.74
CA ARG A 143 -13.00 -12.25 -6.91
C ARG A 143 -12.94 -10.85 -7.51
N LEU A 144 -12.12 -10.61 -8.54
CA LEU A 144 -12.16 -9.37 -9.32
C LEU A 144 -13.48 -9.22 -10.08
N TYR A 145 -14.15 -10.32 -10.44
CA TYR A 145 -15.50 -10.23 -11.02
C TYR A 145 -16.53 -9.70 -10.02
N GLU A 146 -16.35 -9.95 -8.70
CA GLU A 146 -17.22 -9.40 -7.65
C GLU A 146 -17.13 -7.87 -7.61
N GLU A 147 -15.93 -7.30 -7.78
CA GLU A 147 -15.70 -5.84 -7.83
C GLU A 147 -16.47 -5.19 -8.99
N GLU A 148 -16.47 -5.83 -10.15
CA GLU A 148 -17.14 -5.30 -11.33
C GLU A 148 -18.67 -5.27 -11.19
N VAL A 149 -19.24 -6.27 -10.52
CA VAL A 149 -20.69 -6.32 -10.25
C VAL A 149 -21.09 -5.10 -9.40
N ILE A 150 -20.33 -4.78 -8.35
CA ILE A 150 -20.55 -3.58 -7.52
C ILE A 150 -20.56 -2.31 -8.39
N GLY A 151 -19.61 -2.21 -9.33
CA GLY A 151 -19.52 -1.07 -10.23
C GLY A 151 -20.67 -0.91 -11.22
N LYS A 152 -21.33 -2.01 -11.60
CA LYS A 152 -22.49 -2.01 -12.48
C LYS A 152 -23.80 -1.73 -11.74
N GLU A 153 -23.95 -2.28 -10.53
CA GLU A 153 -25.22 -2.22 -9.78
C GLU A 153 -25.40 -0.92 -8.98
N GLU A 154 -24.33 -0.41 -8.35
CA GLU A 154 -24.45 0.68 -7.37
C GLU A 154 -23.97 2.05 -7.88
N GLY A 155 -23.39 2.09 -9.09
CA GLY A 155 -22.87 3.32 -9.70
C GLY A 155 -21.58 3.83 -9.04
N LYS A 156 -20.61 4.28 -9.84
CA LYS A 156 -19.34 4.82 -9.32
C LYS A 156 -19.57 6.15 -8.59
N GLY A 157 -19.60 6.12 -7.26
CA GLY A 157 -19.67 7.30 -6.40
C GLY A 157 -20.84 7.36 -5.41
N ASP A 158 -21.75 6.38 -5.42
CA ASP A 158 -22.77 6.24 -4.36
C ASP A 158 -22.12 5.81 -3.03
N ILE A 159 -22.62 6.30 -1.90
CA ILE A 159 -22.19 5.92 -0.55
C ILE A 159 -22.34 4.40 -0.37
N LYS A 160 -23.41 3.81 -0.90
CA LYS A 160 -23.61 2.34 -0.87
C LYS A 160 -22.50 1.61 -1.62
N ALA A 161 -22.17 2.08 -2.82
CA ALA A 161 -21.04 1.58 -3.60
C ALA A 161 -19.74 1.64 -2.81
N VAL A 162 -19.46 2.75 -2.12
CA VAL A 162 -18.25 2.92 -1.30
C VAL A 162 -18.19 1.87 -0.18
N GLU A 163 -19.29 1.62 0.54
CA GLU A 163 -19.33 0.59 1.58
C GLU A 163 -19.11 -0.81 1.01
N SER A 164 -19.74 -1.14 -0.12
CA SER A 164 -19.56 -2.41 -0.82
C SER A 164 -18.11 -2.63 -1.24
N TYR A 165 -17.45 -1.64 -1.84
CA TYR A 165 -16.03 -1.73 -2.21
C TYR A 165 -15.12 -1.88 -1.00
N LEU A 166 -15.39 -1.16 0.11
CA LEU A 166 -14.63 -1.29 1.35
C LEU A 166 -14.76 -2.68 1.96
N ASN A 167 -15.95 -3.27 1.92
CA ASN A 167 -16.18 -4.63 2.40
C ASN A 167 -15.54 -5.68 1.50
N TRP A 168 -15.60 -5.48 0.19
CA TRP A 168 -14.95 -6.34 -0.79
C TRP A 168 -13.42 -6.38 -0.58
N ILE A 169 -12.74 -5.22 -0.51
CA ILE A 169 -11.28 -5.20 -0.32
C ILE A 169 -10.86 -5.80 1.02
N ARG A 170 -11.64 -5.58 2.10
CA ARG A 170 -11.41 -6.23 3.39
C ARG A 170 -11.57 -7.74 3.30
N SER A 171 -12.57 -8.20 2.55
CA SER A 171 -12.82 -9.63 2.34
C SER A 171 -11.70 -10.30 1.53
N VAL A 172 -11.17 -9.64 0.49
CA VAL A 172 -9.99 -10.12 -0.26
C VAL A 172 -8.75 -10.14 0.65
N TYR A 173 -8.53 -9.07 1.41
CA TYR A 173 -7.42 -8.99 2.36
C TYR A 173 -7.50 -10.10 3.43
N ASN A 174 -8.69 -10.37 3.99
CA ASN A 174 -8.87 -11.42 4.97
C ASN A 174 -8.64 -12.82 4.38
N TYR A 175 -9.11 -13.06 3.15
CA TYR A 175 -8.87 -14.32 2.44
C TYR A 175 -7.38 -14.61 2.25
N MET A 176 -6.56 -13.57 1.97
CA MET A 176 -5.13 -13.73 1.73
C MET A 176 -4.28 -13.98 2.99
N THR A 177 -4.85 -13.85 4.20
CA THR A 177 -4.13 -13.96 5.48
C THR A 177 -3.16 -15.14 5.62
N PRO A 178 -3.51 -16.39 5.26
CA PRO A 178 -2.61 -17.53 5.48
C PRO A 178 -1.48 -17.63 4.45
N TYR A 179 -1.55 -16.89 3.34
CA TYR A 179 -0.64 -17.00 2.20
C TYR A 179 0.40 -15.87 2.13
N VAL A 180 0.26 -14.87 2.99
CA VAL A 180 1.14 -13.69 3.04
C VAL A 180 2.04 -13.73 4.27
N SER A 181 2.86 -12.68 4.44
CA SER A 181 3.70 -12.52 5.62
C SER A 181 2.89 -12.62 6.91
N LYS A 182 3.49 -13.22 7.93
CA LYS A 182 2.91 -13.36 9.27
C LYS A 182 3.95 -13.07 10.34
N ASN A 183 3.48 -12.68 11.52
CA ASN A 183 4.26 -12.39 12.72
C ASN A 183 5.38 -11.33 12.53
N PRO A 184 5.04 -10.08 12.18
CA PRO A 184 3.70 -9.55 11.88
C PRO A 184 3.32 -9.73 10.41
N ARG A 185 2.02 -9.59 10.10
CA ARG A 185 1.55 -9.37 8.72
C ARG A 185 1.97 -7.97 8.30
N GLY A 186 3.02 -7.89 7.48
CA GLY A 186 3.66 -6.64 7.10
C GLY A 186 2.76 -5.77 6.23
N ALA A 187 2.91 -4.45 6.37
CA ALA A 187 2.20 -3.45 5.59
C ALA A 187 3.18 -2.34 5.17
N TYR A 188 2.82 -1.55 4.16
CA TYR A 188 3.65 -0.44 3.69
C TYR A 188 3.04 0.90 4.10
N LEU A 189 3.82 1.74 4.79
CA LEU A 189 3.33 2.98 5.40
C LEU A 189 2.68 3.94 4.38
N ASN A 190 3.19 3.99 3.15
CA ASN A 190 2.65 4.87 2.11
C ASN A 190 1.32 4.37 1.52
N TYR A 191 0.92 3.13 1.82
CA TYR A 191 -0.45 2.64 1.65
C TYR A 191 -1.11 2.54 3.02
N ARG A 192 -1.41 3.71 3.58
CA ARG A 192 -1.92 3.86 4.94
C ARG A 192 -3.26 3.15 5.11
N ASP A 193 -3.30 2.21 6.05
CA ASP A 193 -4.49 1.42 6.37
C ASP A 193 -4.88 1.60 7.85
N LEU A 194 -5.97 2.32 8.10
CA LEU A 194 -6.48 2.56 9.46
C LEU A 194 -7.10 1.31 10.08
N ASP A 195 -7.50 0.32 9.28
CA ASP A 195 -8.03 -0.95 9.79
C ASP A 195 -6.96 -1.76 10.54
N LEU A 196 -5.66 -1.43 10.39
CA LEU A 196 -4.57 -2.05 11.14
C LEU A 196 -4.54 -1.63 12.61
N GLY A 197 -5.29 -0.59 12.98
CA GLY A 197 -5.37 -0.02 14.32
C GLY A 197 -4.96 1.44 14.34
N THR A 198 -5.49 2.18 15.32
CA THR A 198 -5.24 3.62 15.48
C THR A 198 -4.77 3.98 16.88
N ASN A 199 -4.13 5.14 16.96
CA ASN A 199 -3.87 5.87 18.18
C ASN A 199 -5.17 6.42 18.76
N ASN A 200 -5.14 6.79 20.04
CA ASN A 200 -6.27 7.42 20.68
C ASN A 200 -6.51 8.81 20.10
N ASN A 201 -7.74 9.06 19.64
CA ASN A 201 -8.15 10.37 19.12
C ASN A 201 -8.16 11.44 20.23
N LYS A 202 -8.37 11.02 21.48
CA LYS A 202 -8.34 11.86 22.68
C LYS A 202 -7.41 11.21 23.71
N GLY A 203 -6.42 11.95 24.20
CA GLY A 203 -5.49 11.50 25.24
C GLY A 203 -4.23 10.77 24.73
N PRO A 204 -3.38 10.27 25.66
CA PRO A 204 -2.13 9.61 25.31
C PRO A 204 -2.37 8.24 24.68
N THR A 205 -1.50 7.84 23.74
CA THR A 205 -1.49 6.49 23.18
C THR A 205 -0.35 5.70 23.77
N SER A 206 -0.61 4.48 24.23
CA SER A 206 0.43 3.62 24.79
C SER A 206 1.30 3.00 23.69
N TYR A 207 2.55 2.69 24.02
CA TYR A 207 3.43 1.93 23.14
C TYR A 207 2.84 0.57 22.74
N ALA A 208 2.14 -0.10 23.67
CA ALA A 208 1.52 -1.40 23.42
C ALA A 208 0.44 -1.33 22.33
N GLN A 209 -0.45 -0.32 22.41
CA GLN A 209 -1.47 -0.08 21.40
C GLN A 209 -0.85 0.28 20.04
N ALA A 210 0.07 1.25 20.03
CA ALA A 210 0.71 1.67 18.79
C ALA A 210 1.58 0.57 18.15
N SER A 211 2.10 -0.37 18.95
CA SER A 211 2.87 -1.51 18.44
C SER A 211 2.04 -2.47 17.58
N ILE A 212 0.70 -2.49 17.71
CA ILE A 212 -0.18 -3.36 16.93
C ILE A 212 -0.06 -3.03 15.43
N TRP A 213 -0.19 -1.75 15.06
CA TRP A 213 -0.01 -1.29 13.69
C TRP A 213 1.46 -0.96 13.39
N GLY A 214 2.21 -0.42 14.36
CA GLY A 214 3.59 0.05 14.17
C GLY A 214 4.55 -1.07 13.80
N LYS A 215 4.42 -2.26 14.40
CA LYS A 215 5.23 -3.41 14.01
C LYS A 215 4.88 -3.95 12.62
N LYS A 216 3.66 -3.72 12.12
CA LYS A 216 3.29 -4.12 10.74
C LYS A 216 4.01 -3.25 9.70
N TYR A 217 4.10 -1.94 9.93
CA TYR A 217 4.84 -1.05 9.03
C TYR A 217 6.36 -1.12 9.19
N PHE A 218 6.85 -1.21 10.42
CA PHE A 218 8.27 -0.98 10.72
C PHE A 218 9.00 -2.19 11.29
N GLN A 219 8.29 -3.28 11.56
CA GLN A 219 8.85 -4.50 12.16
C GLN A 219 9.65 -4.17 13.43
N GLY A 220 10.89 -4.67 13.55
CA GLY A 220 11.79 -4.39 14.67
C GLY A 220 12.20 -2.92 14.80
N ASN A 221 12.09 -2.13 13.73
CA ASN A 221 12.49 -0.72 13.74
C ASN A 221 11.53 0.18 14.54
N PHE A 222 10.32 -0.29 14.85
CA PHE A 222 9.32 0.52 15.55
C PHE A 222 9.82 1.01 16.91
N LYS A 223 10.55 0.18 17.66
CA LYS A 223 11.11 0.56 18.97
C LYS A 223 12.09 1.73 18.84
N ARG A 224 12.95 1.71 17.83
CA ARG A 224 13.90 2.81 17.57
C ARG A 224 13.18 4.07 17.14
N LEU A 225 12.15 3.97 16.29
CA LEU A 225 11.32 5.13 15.90
C LEU A 225 10.68 5.80 17.11
N VAL A 226 10.10 5.03 18.04
CA VAL A 226 9.51 5.56 19.28
C VAL A 226 10.56 6.25 20.15
N TYR A 227 11.75 5.69 20.26
CA TYR A 227 12.86 6.32 20.97
C TYR A 227 13.25 7.67 20.35
N VAL A 228 13.41 7.75 19.02
CA VAL A 228 13.71 9.00 18.33
C VAL A 228 12.58 10.00 18.54
N LYS A 229 11.32 9.59 18.37
CA LYS A 229 10.13 10.42 18.59
C LYS A 229 10.12 11.03 20.00
N THR A 230 10.41 10.22 21.02
CA THR A 230 10.45 10.66 22.42
C THR A 230 11.49 11.76 22.66
N LYS A 231 12.62 11.71 21.93
CA LYS A 231 13.67 12.72 22.06
C LYS A 231 13.37 14.01 21.31
N VAL A 232 12.83 13.92 20.10
CA VAL A 232 12.70 15.08 19.20
C VAL A 232 11.34 15.79 19.34
N ASP A 233 10.32 15.09 19.82
CA ASP A 233 8.97 15.63 20.03
C ASP A 233 8.31 14.97 21.27
N PRO A 234 8.84 15.24 22.49
CA PRO A 234 8.34 14.66 23.73
C PRO A 234 6.91 15.08 24.08
N THR A 235 6.46 16.26 23.61
CA THR A 235 5.09 16.76 23.81
C THR A 235 4.09 16.17 22.82
N ASN A 236 4.56 15.37 21.85
CA ASN A 236 3.77 14.75 20.80
C ASN A 236 2.98 15.76 19.96
N PHE A 237 3.60 16.88 19.60
CA PHE A 237 2.99 17.91 18.77
C PHE A 237 2.62 17.37 17.38
N PHE A 238 3.54 16.66 16.73
CA PHE A 238 3.32 16.05 15.42
C PHE A 238 2.64 14.69 15.56
N LYS A 239 1.30 14.67 15.52
CA LYS A 239 0.48 13.46 15.74
C LYS A 239 -0.67 13.33 14.75
N ASN A 240 -1.14 12.09 14.58
CA ASN A 240 -2.39 11.72 13.92
C ASN A 240 -2.77 10.29 14.36
N GLU A 241 -3.77 9.69 13.71
CA GLU A 241 -4.32 8.37 14.03
C GLU A 241 -3.29 7.23 13.94
N GLN A 242 -2.16 7.39 13.24
CA GLN A 242 -1.10 6.37 13.11
C GLN A 242 0.32 6.99 13.07
N ARG A 243 0.55 8.12 13.75
CA ARG A 243 1.92 8.63 13.96
C ARG A 243 2.57 7.87 15.10
N VAL A 244 3.88 7.66 14.99
CA VAL A 244 4.72 7.14 16.08
C VAL A 244 4.49 8.00 17.35
N PRO A 245 4.00 7.43 18.46
CA PRO A 245 3.85 8.18 19.71
C PRO A 245 5.19 8.21 20.48
N PRO A 246 5.46 9.25 21.30
CA PRO A 246 6.56 9.21 22.25
C PRO A 246 6.21 8.28 23.42
N LEU A 247 7.22 7.84 24.16
CA LEU A 247 6.99 7.24 25.48
C LEU A 247 6.49 8.33 26.43
N PRO A 248 5.58 7.99 27.36
CA PRO A 248 5.19 8.93 28.41
C PRO A 248 6.46 9.35 29.15
N LEU A 249 6.62 10.65 29.36
CA LEU A 249 7.62 11.15 30.29
C LEU A 249 7.31 10.49 31.63
N LEU A 250 8.23 9.66 32.14
CA LEU A 250 8.15 9.23 33.52
C LEU A 250 8.18 10.52 34.34
N GLY A 251 7.03 10.89 34.89
CA GLY A 251 6.99 11.91 35.91
C GLY A 251 7.96 11.47 36.99
N VAL A 252 8.96 12.30 37.27
CA VAL A 252 9.50 12.39 38.62
C VAL A 252 8.26 12.57 39.50
N ASN A 253 7.82 11.50 40.15
CA ASN A 253 6.82 11.58 41.20
C ASN A 253 7.42 12.53 42.25
N LYS A 254 6.98 13.80 42.25
CA LYS A 254 7.29 14.74 43.33
C LYS A 254 6.68 14.31 44.68
N ASN A 255 5.90 13.22 44.73
CA ASN A 255 5.16 12.77 45.91
C ASN A 255 5.33 11.26 46.20
N ASN A 256 6.53 10.69 46.11
CA ASN A 256 6.80 9.41 46.76
C ASN A 256 7.81 9.62 47.89
N ASN A 257 7.28 9.98 49.06
CA ASN A 257 7.93 9.67 50.32
C ASN A 257 8.06 8.14 50.39
N TYR A 258 9.29 7.65 50.43
CA TYR A 258 9.57 6.30 50.88
C TYR A 258 9.52 6.30 52.41
N ALA A 259 8.48 5.70 52.96
CA ALA A 259 8.43 5.08 54.27
C ALA A 259 7.58 3.81 54.13
#